data_AF-D5MGE8-F1
#
_entry.id   AF-D5MGE8-F1
#
_cell.length_a   1.000
_cell.length_b   1.000
_cell.length_c   1.000
_cell.angle_alpha   90.00
_cell.angle_beta   90.00
_cell.angle_gamma   90.00
#
_symmetry.space_group_name_H-M   'P 1'
#
loop_
_entity.id
_entity.type
_entity.pdbx_description
1 polymer ?
#
loop_
_entity_poly.entity_id
_entity_poly.type
_entity_poly.pdbx_seq_one_letter_code
_entity_poly.pdbx_strand_id
1 'polypeptide(L)'
;MTEPDVTAGPYSLLIVDDDELVLSVLSDLLAREAWHHISTAADPRTALELLRNEPFDLLITDYRMPGMTGLDLIREATRLQPDLIGILVTGFVWPDAAAEATEAGAYDLMLKPLNIGEVCVRVRNACERIRLVRENRRCRRELEQAMRTTTRDAQRMTPSEAIAEISLFPPNLSFAAKGTRKDEQMLNQLERLGKLYQMGLLTKEEFVLSKSKLFGRT
;
A
#
# COMPACT_ATOMS: atom_id res chain seq x y z
N MET A 1 -2.72 25.07 11.95
CA MET A 1 -2.70 23.71 11.37
C MET A 1 -1.34 23.55 10.73
N THR A 2 -0.37 23.08 11.51
CA THR A 2 0.98 22.78 11.04
C THR A 2 0.89 21.53 10.16
N GLU A 3 1.45 21.60 8.95
CA GLU A 3 1.65 20.43 8.10
C GLU A 3 2.38 19.35 8.92
N PRO A 4 2.01 18.06 8.77
CA PRO A 4 2.75 17.01 9.44
C PRO A 4 4.18 17.08 8.94
N ASP A 5 5.10 17.25 9.87
CA ASP A 5 6.54 17.20 9.64
C ASP A 5 6.86 15.97 8.78
N VAL A 6 7.21 16.21 7.51
CA VAL A 6 7.53 15.21 6.48
C VAL A 6 8.76 14.38 6.82
N THR A 7 9.39 14.64 7.98
CA THR A 7 10.61 13.97 8.47
C THR A 7 10.41 13.13 9.74
N ALA A 8 9.18 12.91 10.21
CA ALA A 8 8.93 12.22 11.48
C ALA A 8 9.06 10.67 11.44
N GLY A 9 10.31 10.16 11.30
CA GLY A 9 10.90 8.98 11.96
C GLY A 9 10.75 7.53 11.39
N PRO A 10 11.79 6.67 11.49
CA PRO A 10 13.15 6.92 11.07
C PRO A 10 13.48 5.91 9.92
N TYR A 11 13.72 6.40 8.71
CA TYR A 11 13.97 5.52 7.56
C TYR A 11 15.37 4.89 7.64
N SER A 12 15.49 3.67 7.13
CA SER A 12 16.77 2.97 7.05
C SER A 12 17.31 3.02 5.63
N LEU A 13 18.49 3.62 5.44
CA LEU A 13 19.09 3.84 4.11
C LEU A 13 20.33 2.97 3.94
N LEU A 14 20.43 2.30 2.79
CA LEU A 14 21.64 1.64 2.31
C LEU A 14 22.19 2.38 1.08
N ILE A 15 23.46 2.77 1.13
CA ILE A 15 24.18 3.39 0.00
C ILE A 15 25.25 2.43 -0.50
N VAL A 16 25.29 2.18 -1.81
CA VAL A 16 26.21 1.22 -2.44
C VAL A 16 26.91 1.84 -3.64
N ASP A 17 28.21 2.00 -3.55
CA ASP A 17 29.07 2.54 -4.60
C ASP A 17 30.49 1.98 -4.35
N ASP A 18 31.24 1.62 -5.39
CA ASP A 18 32.60 1.09 -5.26
C ASP A 18 33.64 2.19 -4.97
N ASP A 19 33.26 3.46 -5.08
CA ASP A 19 34.06 4.60 -4.68
C ASP A 19 33.76 5.04 -3.23
N GLU A 20 34.71 4.79 -2.33
CA GLU A 20 34.63 5.19 -0.91
C GLU A 20 34.41 6.70 -0.72
N LEU A 21 34.92 7.53 -1.62
CA LEU A 21 34.70 8.98 -1.57
C LEU A 21 33.23 9.31 -1.83
N VAL A 22 32.61 8.63 -2.80
CA VAL A 22 31.18 8.82 -3.11
C VAL A 22 30.32 8.36 -1.92
N LEU A 23 30.65 7.21 -1.32
CA LEU A 23 29.98 6.72 -0.12
C LEU A 23 30.05 7.75 1.02
N SER A 24 31.23 8.30 1.31
CA SER A 24 31.41 9.31 2.36
C SER A 24 30.59 10.57 2.06
N VAL A 25 30.70 11.12 0.84
CA VAL A 25 30.02 12.36 0.46
C VAL A 25 28.50 12.22 0.50
N LEU A 26 27.96 11.11 -0.04
CA LEU A 26 26.51 10.88 -0.01
C LEU A 26 25.99 10.63 1.40
N SER A 27 26.75 9.89 2.22
CA SER A 27 26.40 9.66 3.63
C SER A 27 26.38 10.97 4.41
N ASP A 28 27.42 11.80 4.30
CA ASP A 28 27.51 13.09 4.98
C ASP A 28 26.41 14.06 4.51
N LEU A 29 26.12 14.03 3.22
CA LEU A 29 25.07 14.86 2.64
C LEU A 29 23.69 14.48 3.21
N LEU A 30 23.38 13.18 3.21
CA LEU A 30 22.08 12.67 3.62
C LEU A 30 21.93 12.59 5.14
N ALA A 31 23.03 12.53 5.91
CA ALA A 31 23.00 12.56 7.37
C ALA A 31 22.35 13.83 7.96
N ARG A 32 22.21 14.89 7.15
CA ARG A 32 21.51 16.12 7.52
C ARG A 32 19.98 15.99 7.54
N GLU A 33 19.45 14.92 6.96
CA GLU A 33 18.03 14.57 6.96
C GLU A 33 17.72 13.57 8.09
N ALA A 34 16.45 13.39 8.44
CA ALA A 34 16.04 12.53 9.55
C ALA A 34 16.04 11.03 9.16
N TRP A 35 17.18 10.36 9.33
CA TRP A 35 17.32 8.90 9.16
C TRP A 35 17.36 8.17 10.50
N HIS A 36 17.00 6.88 10.50
CA HIS A 36 17.27 5.97 11.61
C HIS A 36 18.74 5.59 11.66
N HIS A 37 19.21 5.11 10.51
CA HIS A 37 20.58 4.75 10.26
C HIS A 37 20.83 4.85 8.76
N ILE A 38 22.08 5.16 8.44
CA ILE A 38 22.61 5.08 7.09
C ILE A 38 23.72 4.04 7.14
N SER A 39 23.58 2.98 6.36
CA SER A 39 24.61 1.97 6.15
C SER A 39 25.22 2.16 4.77
N THR A 40 26.49 1.85 4.63
CA THR A 40 27.19 1.88 3.35
C THR A 40 27.79 0.51 3.02
N ALA A 41 27.92 0.21 1.73
CA ALA A 41 28.63 -0.96 1.24
C ALA A 41 29.45 -0.59 0.00
N ALA A 42 30.73 -0.99 -0.01
CA ALA A 42 31.63 -0.75 -1.14
C ALA A 42 31.48 -1.77 -2.28
N ASP A 43 30.62 -2.78 -2.10
CA ASP A 43 30.36 -3.80 -3.10
C ASP A 43 28.95 -4.40 -2.98
N PRO A 44 28.42 -4.95 -4.09
CA PRO A 44 27.06 -5.50 -4.12
C PRO A 44 26.87 -6.73 -3.21
N ARG A 45 27.91 -7.51 -2.94
CA ARG A 45 27.78 -8.72 -2.11
C ARG A 45 27.59 -8.35 -0.65
N THR A 46 28.41 -7.42 -0.16
CA THR A 46 28.25 -6.84 1.18
C THR A 46 26.87 -6.20 1.33
N ALA A 47 26.40 -5.46 0.31
CA ALA A 47 25.05 -4.89 0.32
C ALA A 47 23.95 -5.97 0.46
N LEU A 48 24.04 -7.07 -0.30
CA LEU A 48 23.10 -8.18 -0.20
C LEU A 48 23.17 -8.92 1.14
N GLU A 49 24.34 -8.99 1.78
CA GLU A 49 24.47 -9.54 3.12
C GLU A 49 23.76 -8.66 4.16
N LEU A 50 23.94 -7.34 4.10
CA LEU A 50 23.21 -6.38 4.95
C LEU A 50 21.70 -6.52 4.74
N LEU A 51 21.23 -6.53 3.50
CA LEU A 51 19.81 -6.70 3.14
C LEU A 51 19.20 -8.04 3.61
N ARG A 52 20.00 -9.07 3.91
CA ARG A 52 19.50 -10.32 4.50
C ARG A 52 19.39 -10.25 6.02
N ASN A 53 20.20 -9.42 6.66
CA ASN A 53 20.34 -9.37 8.12
C ASN A 53 19.45 -8.29 8.75
N GLU A 54 19.20 -7.19 8.05
CA GLU A 54 18.43 -6.07 8.58
C GLU A 54 17.51 -5.43 7.53
N PRO A 55 16.36 -4.83 7.95
CA PRO A 55 15.44 -4.19 7.04
C PRO A 55 15.94 -2.81 6.61
N PHE A 56 15.79 -2.52 5.31
CA PHE A 56 16.05 -1.21 4.73
C PHE A 56 14.79 -0.68 4.03
N ASP A 57 14.65 0.64 4.03
CA ASP A 57 13.55 1.33 3.37
C ASP A 57 13.94 1.85 2.00
N LEU A 58 15.18 2.33 1.90
CA LEU A 58 15.72 2.93 0.69
C LEU A 58 17.09 2.33 0.40
N LEU A 59 17.31 2.01 -0.87
CA LEU A 59 18.61 1.63 -1.43
C LEU A 59 18.98 2.67 -2.47
N ILE A 60 20.19 3.23 -2.38
CA ILE A 60 20.82 4.04 -3.41
C ILE A 60 22.03 3.26 -3.91
N THR A 61 22.12 2.98 -5.20
CA THR A 61 23.23 2.19 -5.75
C THR A 61 23.77 2.74 -7.06
N ASP A 62 25.10 2.66 -7.27
CA ASP A 62 25.69 2.93 -8.58
C ASP A 62 25.35 1.83 -9.61
N TYR A 63 25.36 2.16 -10.90
CA TYR A 63 25.13 1.18 -11.95
C TYR A 63 26.32 0.24 -12.18
N ARG A 64 27.56 0.75 -12.17
CA ARG A 64 28.76 -0.01 -12.54
C ARG A 64 29.59 -0.34 -11.30
N MET A 65 29.33 -1.50 -10.72
CA MET A 65 30.18 -2.05 -9.67
C MET A 65 30.84 -3.36 -10.12
N PRO A 66 32.05 -3.68 -9.62
CA PRO A 66 32.67 -4.96 -9.87
C PRO A 66 31.78 -6.14 -9.44
N GLY A 67 31.55 -7.08 -10.36
CA GLY A 67 30.88 -8.36 -10.09
C GLY A 67 29.36 -8.38 -10.28
N MET A 68 28.64 -7.27 -10.06
CA MET A 68 27.18 -7.18 -10.24
C MET A 68 26.77 -5.74 -10.58
N THR A 69 25.81 -5.57 -11.50
CA THR A 69 25.31 -4.23 -11.83
C THR A 69 24.35 -3.71 -10.76
N GLY A 70 24.20 -2.39 -10.64
CA GLY A 70 23.22 -1.80 -9.73
C GLY A 70 21.78 -2.25 -10.01
N LEU A 71 21.43 -2.53 -11.28
CA LEU A 71 20.11 -3.06 -11.64
C LEU A 71 19.91 -4.48 -11.11
N ASP A 72 20.93 -5.34 -11.22
CA ASP A 72 20.86 -6.69 -10.69
C ASP A 72 20.78 -6.67 -9.15
N LEU A 73 21.49 -5.75 -8.51
CA LEU A 73 21.39 -5.54 -7.07
C LEU A 73 19.98 -5.13 -6.67
N ILE A 74 19.35 -4.18 -7.37
CA ILE A 74 17.97 -3.76 -7.11
C ILE A 74 17.01 -4.95 -7.27
N ARG A 75 17.13 -5.74 -8.34
CA ARG A 75 16.29 -6.94 -8.55
C ARG A 75 16.37 -7.91 -7.38
N GLU A 76 17.58 -8.25 -6.94
CA GLU A 76 17.78 -9.15 -5.80
C GLU A 76 17.32 -8.52 -4.48
N ALA A 77 17.58 -7.23 -4.28
CA ALA A 77 17.19 -6.50 -3.08
C ALA A 77 15.66 -6.43 -2.93
N THR A 78 14.93 -6.11 -4.00
CA THR A 78 13.46 -6.10 -4.01
C THR A 78 12.89 -7.52 -3.84
N ARG A 79 13.59 -8.56 -4.29
CA ARG A 79 13.20 -9.96 -4.03
C ARG A 79 13.36 -10.34 -2.55
N LEU A 80 14.41 -9.85 -1.90
CA LEU A 80 14.64 -10.06 -0.46
C LEU A 80 13.69 -9.23 0.40
N GLN A 81 13.44 -7.99 0.00
CA GLN A 81 12.63 -7.01 0.71
C GLN A 81 11.65 -6.35 -0.27
N PRO A 82 10.42 -6.88 -0.44
CA PRO A 82 9.45 -6.38 -1.43
C PRO A 82 8.98 -4.93 -1.23
N ASP A 83 9.25 -4.36 -0.06
CA ASP A 83 8.88 -2.98 0.29
C ASP A 83 10.03 -1.99 0.11
N LEU A 84 11.23 -2.48 -0.19
CA LEU A 84 12.41 -1.67 -0.41
C LEU A 84 12.24 -0.83 -1.68
N ILE A 85 12.50 0.47 -1.55
CA ILE A 85 12.59 1.37 -2.69
C ILE A 85 14.05 1.42 -3.17
N GLY A 86 14.30 1.10 -4.44
CA GLY A 86 15.63 1.20 -5.05
C GLY A 86 15.77 2.44 -5.93
N ILE A 87 16.85 3.19 -5.78
CA ILE A 87 17.25 4.30 -6.65
C ILE A 87 18.59 3.97 -7.29
N LEU A 88 18.63 3.98 -8.62
CA LEU A 88 19.86 3.80 -9.38
C LEU A 88 20.53 5.15 -9.61
N VAL A 89 21.83 5.23 -9.40
CA VAL A 89 22.69 6.36 -9.77
C VAL A 89 23.63 5.90 -10.88
N THR A 90 23.80 6.70 -11.93
CA THR A 90 24.71 6.32 -13.02
C THR A 90 25.30 7.52 -13.73
N GLY A 91 26.58 7.45 -14.10
CA GLY A 91 27.18 8.38 -15.08
C GLY A 91 27.02 7.91 -16.53
N PHE A 92 26.45 6.73 -16.73
CA PHE A 92 26.29 6.11 -18.04
C PHE A 92 24.83 6.24 -18.50
N VAL A 93 24.63 6.91 -19.63
CA VAL A 93 23.31 7.03 -20.29
C VAL A 93 23.32 6.14 -21.53
N TRP A 94 22.34 5.25 -21.62
CA TRP A 94 22.08 4.45 -22.82
C TRP A 94 20.59 4.52 -23.18
N PRO A 95 20.20 4.21 -24.43
CA PRO A 95 18.84 4.44 -24.93
C PRO A 95 17.72 3.82 -24.08
N ASP A 96 17.99 2.67 -23.45
CA ASP A 96 16.99 1.87 -22.75
C ASP A 96 17.11 1.91 -21.22
N ALA A 97 17.97 2.77 -20.68
CA ALA A 97 18.31 2.81 -19.26
C ALA A 97 17.09 2.94 -18.32
N ALA A 98 16.16 3.83 -18.66
CA ALA A 98 14.96 4.06 -17.85
C ALA A 98 13.99 2.87 -17.90
N ALA A 99 13.88 2.21 -19.05
CA ALA A 99 13.03 1.04 -19.21
C ALA A 99 13.59 -0.14 -18.42
N GLU A 100 14.90 -0.40 -18.54
CA GLU A 100 15.58 -1.47 -17.79
C GLU A 100 15.54 -1.22 -16.27
N ALA A 101 15.70 0.04 -15.83
CA ALA A 101 15.59 0.40 -14.43
C ALA A 101 14.18 0.12 -13.88
N THR A 102 13.15 0.50 -14.63
CA THR A 102 11.76 0.23 -14.26
C THR A 102 11.47 -1.27 -14.19
N GLU A 103 11.94 -2.04 -15.17
CA GLU A 103 11.79 -3.51 -15.20
C GLU A 103 12.53 -4.19 -14.05
N ALA A 104 13.70 -3.65 -13.65
CA ALA A 104 14.44 -4.11 -12.49
C ALA A 104 13.74 -3.81 -11.14
N GLY A 105 12.70 -2.97 -11.13
CA GLY A 105 12.01 -2.54 -9.92
C GLY A 105 12.62 -1.28 -9.29
N ALA A 106 13.48 -0.54 -10.00
CA ALA A 106 13.96 0.75 -9.54
C ALA A 106 12.80 1.74 -9.51
N TYR A 107 12.70 2.46 -8.41
CA TYR A 107 11.77 3.57 -8.26
C TYR A 107 12.24 4.80 -9.03
N ASP A 108 13.55 5.01 -9.10
CA ASP A 108 14.11 6.20 -9.72
C ASP A 108 15.52 5.98 -10.29
N LEU A 109 15.90 6.84 -11.24
CA LEU A 109 17.20 6.88 -11.90
C LEU A 109 17.79 8.31 -11.83
N MET A 110 18.92 8.47 -11.15
CA MET A 110 19.68 9.72 -11.06
C MET A 110 20.93 9.68 -11.93
N LEU A 111 21.21 10.77 -12.64
CA LEU A 111 22.38 10.89 -13.50
C LEU A 111 23.52 11.62 -12.78
N LYS A 112 24.73 11.05 -12.82
CA LYS A 112 25.96 11.75 -12.41
C LYS A 112 26.29 12.82 -13.49
N PRO A 113 26.73 14.04 -13.12
CA PRO A 113 27.06 14.50 -11.77
C PRO A 113 25.82 14.82 -10.92
N LEU A 114 25.81 14.35 -9.67
CA LEU A 114 24.69 14.54 -8.75
C LEU A 114 24.63 15.98 -8.23
N ASN A 115 23.48 16.64 -8.42
CA ASN A 115 23.18 17.89 -7.74
C ASN A 115 22.64 17.60 -6.34
N ILE A 116 23.26 18.17 -5.31
CA ILE A 116 22.89 18.00 -3.90
C ILE A 116 21.39 18.26 -3.67
N GLY A 117 20.87 19.38 -4.19
CA GLY A 117 19.47 19.74 -4.02
C GLY A 117 18.53 18.74 -4.69
N GLU A 118 18.92 18.22 -5.85
CA GLU A 118 18.15 17.20 -6.56
C GLU A 118 18.12 15.88 -5.80
N VAL A 119 19.27 15.42 -5.28
CA VAL A 119 19.37 14.20 -4.47
C VAL A 119 18.45 14.29 -3.26
N CYS A 120 18.53 15.36 -2.48
CA CYS A 120 17.67 15.56 -1.31
C CYS A 120 16.18 15.53 -1.66
N VAL A 121 15.77 16.17 -2.77
CA VAL A 121 14.36 16.18 -3.21
C VAL A 121 13.90 14.78 -3.62
N ARG A 122 14.69 14.06 -4.42
CA ARG A 122 14.32 12.73 -4.92
C ARG A 122 14.28 11.70 -3.79
N VAL A 123 15.23 11.77 -2.86
CA VAL A 123 15.25 10.95 -1.65
C VAL A 123 14.06 11.26 -0.74
N ARG A 124 13.71 12.54 -0.55
CA ARG A 124 12.50 12.92 0.19
C ARG A 124 11.22 12.37 -0.45
N ASN A 125 11.12 12.44 -1.78
CA ASN A 125 9.97 11.89 -2.50
C ASN A 125 9.87 10.36 -2.33
N ALA A 126 11.01 9.65 -2.32
CA ALA A 126 11.06 8.23 -2.01
C ALA A 126 10.60 7.94 -0.57
N CYS A 127 11.07 8.70 0.42
CA CYS A 127 10.62 8.58 1.82
C CYS A 127 9.10 8.82 1.95
N GLU A 128 8.57 9.86 1.31
CA GLU A 128 7.13 10.13 1.30
C GLU A 128 6.35 8.99 0.64
N ARG A 129 6.88 8.40 -0.43
CA ARG A 129 6.29 7.21 -1.06
C ARG A 129 6.24 6.04 -0.08
N ILE A 130 7.31 5.77 0.66
CA ILE A 130 7.37 4.72 1.70
C ILE A 130 6.32 4.97 2.77
N ARG A 131 6.22 6.21 3.27
CA ARG A 131 5.22 6.62 4.25
C ARG A 131 3.81 6.32 3.77
N LEU A 132 3.46 6.78 2.57
CA LEU A 132 2.13 6.61 2.00
C LEU A 132 1.78 5.12 1.82
N VAL A 133 2.74 4.29 1.41
CA VAL A 133 2.53 2.84 1.32
C VAL A 133 2.27 2.23 2.69
N ARG A 134 3.07 2.59 3.70
CA ARG A 134 2.92 2.11 5.08
C ARG A 134 1.57 2.54 5.68
N GLU A 135 1.19 3.81 5.53
CA GLU A 135 -0.09 4.35 5.99
C GLU A 135 -1.27 3.66 5.29
N ASN A 136 -1.22 3.48 3.97
CA ASN A 136 -2.29 2.80 3.24
C ASN A 136 -2.49 1.35 3.72
N ARG A 137 -1.38 0.63 3.93
CA ARG A 137 -1.42 -0.74 4.47
C ARG A 137 -1.97 -0.78 5.88
N ARG A 138 -1.60 0.18 6.73
CA ARG A 138 -2.13 0.30 8.08
C ARG A 138 -3.65 0.52 8.06
N CYS A 139 -4.13 1.51 7.32
CA CYS A 139 -5.57 1.79 7.20
C CYS A 139 -6.36 0.59 6.66
N ARG A 140 -5.82 -0.11 5.65
CA ARG A 140 -6.46 -1.33 5.12
C ARG A 140 -6.56 -2.44 6.18
N ARG A 141 -5.50 -2.66 6.96
CA ARG A 141 -5.51 -3.65 8.05
C ARG A 141 -6.51 -3.29 9.15
N GLU A 142 -6.59 -2.02 9.53
CA GLU A 142 -7.55 -1.53 10.52
C GLU A 142 -9.00 -1.74 10.04
N LEU A 143 -9.30 -1.43 8.78
CA LEU A 143 -10.61 -1.67 8.18
C LEU A 143 -10.97 -3.16 8.15
N GLU A 144 -10.05 -4.02 7.71
CA GLU A 144 -10.26 -5.46 7.68
C GLU A 144 -10.50 -6.05 9.08
N GLN A 145 -9.78 -5.55 10.09
CA GLN A 145 -9.99 -5.96 11.48
C GLN A 145 -11.37 -5.54 12.00
N ALA A 146 -11.78 -4.30 11.74
CA ALA A 146 -13.09 -3.79 12.12
C ALA A 146 -14.24 -4.59 11.45
N MET A 147 -14.11 -4.91 10.16
CA MET A 147 -15.09 -5.74 9.46
C MET A 147 -15.18 -7.17 10.03
N ARG A 148 -14.05 -7.77 10.43
CA ARG A 148 -14.02 -9.11 11.05
C ARG A 148 -14.69 -9.13 12.43
N THR A 149 -14.56 -8.06 13.22
CA THR A 149 -15.25 -7.96 14.51
C THR A 149 -16.76 -7.81 14.32
N THR A 150 -17.20 -6.92 13.44
CA THR A 150 -18.64 -6.74 13.15
C THR A 150 -19.29 -7.99 12.57
N THR A 151 -18.58 -8.74 11.71
CA THR A 151 -19.10 -10.00 11.14
C THR A 151 -19.20 -11.12 12.20
N ARG A 152 -18.31 -11.14 13.19
CA ARG A 152 -18.39 -12.09 14.33
C ARG A 152 -19.54 -11.78 15.27
N ASP A 153 -19.84 -10.50 15.49
CA ASP A 153 -20.98 -10.07 16.30
C ASP A 153 -22.31 -10.37 15.59
N ALA A 154 -22.37 -10.17 14.27
CA ALA A 154 -23.53 -10.55 13.45
C ALA A 154 -23.79 -12.07 13.39
N GLN A 155 -22.75 -12.91 13.51
CA GLN A 155 -22.88 -14.38 13.55
C GLN A 155 -23.31 -14.94 14.91
N ARG A 156 -23.31 -14.12 15.98
CA ARG A 156 -23.84 -14.48 17.30
C ARG A 156 -25.28 -14.01 17.50
N MET A 157 -25.80 -13.18 16.61
CA MET A 157 -27.18 -12.73 16.65
C MET A 157 -28.11 -13.85 16.19
N THR A 158 -29.14 -14.10 16.99
CA THR A 158 -30.28 -14.90 16.55
C THR A 158 -30.99 -14.19 15.38
N PRO A 159 -31.66 -14.90 14.46
CA PRO A 159 -32.39 -14.29 13.36
C PRO A 159 -33.39 -13.21 13.80
N SER A 160 -33.89 -13.28 15.05
CA SER A 160 -34.77 -12.28 15.64
C SER A 160 -34.07 -10.95 15.98
N GLU A 161 -32.76 -10.96 16.26
CA GLU A 161 -31.98 -9.77 16.60
C GLU A 161 -31.51 -9.02 15.34
N ALA A 162 -31.17 -9.75 14.27
CA ALA A 162 -30.82 -9.17 12.97
C ALA A 162 -31.98 -8.38 12.34
N ILE A 163 -33.23 -8.78 12.60
CA ILE A 163 -34.43 -8.08 12.13
C ILE A 163 -34.60 -6.72 12.83
N ALA A 164 -34.17 -6.60 14.09
CA ALA A 164 -34.26 -5.34 14.84
C ALA A 164 -33.26 -4.30 14.32
N GLU A 165 -32.05 -4.71 13.92
CA GLU A 165 -31.02 -3.81 13.40
C GLU A 165 -31.27 -3.33 11.96
N ILE A 166 -32.06 -4.05 11.16
CA ILE A 166 -32.47 -3.58 9.83
C ILE A 166 -33.28 -2.27 9.90
N SER A 167 -33.85 -1.95 11.06
CA SER A 167 -34.52 -0.66 11.29
C SER A 167 -33.56 0.51 11.51
N LEU A 168 -32.25 0.28 11.65
CA LEU A 168 -31.25 1.31 11.98
C LEU A 168 -30.39 1.82 10.82
N PHE A 169 -30.50 1.27 9.61
CA PHE A 169 -29.82 1.86 8.45
C PHE A 169 -30.59 3.10 7.95
N PRO A 170 -29.92 4.25 7.70
CA PRO A 170 -30.60 5.46 7.30
C PRO A 170 -31.37 5.24 5.99
N PRO A 171 -32.63 5.72 5.88
CA PRO A 171 -33.55 5.43 4.77
C PRO A 171 -33.12 6.00 3.40
N ASN A 172 -31.92 6.58 3.28
CA ASN A 172 -31.46 7.33 2.12
C ASN A 172 -30.38 6.63 1.28
N LEU A 173 -30.08 5.34 1.49
CA LEU A 173 -29.28 4.58 0.52
C LEU A 173 -30.15 4.24 -0.71
N SER A 174 -30.37 5.25 -1.54
CA SER A 174 -31.05 5.16 -2.83
C SER A 174 -30.04 4.69 -3.89
N PHE A 175 -30.13 3.42 -4.30
CA PHE A 175 -29.61 3.05 -5.63
C PHE A 175 -30.64 3.54 -6.65
N ALA A 176 -30.18 4.43 -7.52
CA ALA A 176 -31.01 5.18 -8.45
C ALA A 176 -31.85 4.26 -9.36
N ALA A 177 -33.16 4.30 -9.16
CA ALA A 177 -34.16 4.10 -10.20
C ALA A 177 -35.30 5.11 -9.92
N LYS A 178 -35.91 5.64 -10.98
CA LYS A 178 -36.91 6.71 -10.95
C LYS A 178 -38.32 6.10 -11.10
N GLY A 179 -39.21 6.32 -10.13
CA GLY A 179 -40.62 5.94 -10.28
C GLY A 179 -41.40 5.67 -8.99
N THR A 180 -42.12 6.68 -8.48
CA THR A 180 -43.24 6.58 -7.51
C THR A 180 -42.98 5.83 -6.18
N ARG A 181 -42.96 6.63 -5.11
CA ARG A 181 -42.34 6.45 -3.78
C ARG A 181 -42.76 5.25 -2.90
N LYS A 182 -43.69 4.38 -3.30
CA LYS A 182 -44.10 3.19 -2.51
C LYS A 182 -43.77 1.89 -3.22
N ASP A 183 -44.09 1.80 -4.51
CA ASP A 183 -43.87 0.59 -5.29
C ASP A 183 -42.38 0.34 -5.50
N GLU A 184 -41.57 1.39 -5.67
CA GLU A 184 -40.10 1.29 -5.72
C GLU A 184 -39.48 0.80 -4.41
N GLN A 185 -40.01 1.23 -3.27
CA GLN A 185 -39.53 0.76 -1.97
C GLN A 185 -39.85 -0.72 -1.76
N MET A 186 -41.07 -1.14 -2.14
CA MET A 186 -41.48 -2.54 -2.07
C MET A 186 -40.69 -3.41 -3.07
N LEU A 187 -40.45 -2.94 -4.30
CA LEU A 187 -39.63 -3.64 -5.29
C LEU A 187 -38.20 -3.83 -4.78
N ASN A 188 -37.59 -2.78 -4.24
CA ASN A 188 -36.24 -2.84 -3.68
C ASN A 188 -36.16 -3.82 -2.50
N GLN A 189 -37.19 -3.88 -1.65
CA GLN A 189 -37.24 -4.87 -0.57
C GLN A 189 -37.44 -6.30 -1.08
N LEU A 190 -38.27 -6.50 -2.10
CA LEU A 190 -38.48 -7.80 -2.72
C LEU A 190 -37.22 -8.32 -3.43
N GLU A 191 -36.49 -7.44 -4.12
CA GLU A 191 -35.23 -7.77 -4.79
C GLU A 191 -34.15 -8.19 -3.76
N ARG A 192 -34.07 -7.49 -2.62
CA ARG A 192 -33.19 -7.86 -1.51
C ARG A 192 -33.51 -9.24 -0.93
N LEU A 193 -34.80 -9.54 -0.71
CA LEU A 193 -35.21 -10.87 -0.27
C LEU A 193 -34.85 -11.96 -1.28
N GLY A 194 -34.99 -11.68 -2.58
CA GLY A 194 -34.61 -12.60 -3.65
C GLY A 194 -33.12 -12.93 -3.65
N LYS A 195 -32.26 -11.91 -3.50
CA LYS A 195 -30.80 -12.09 -3.40
C LYS A 195 -30.40 -12.93 -2.18
N LEU A 196 -31.01 -12.69 -1.02
CA LEU A 196 -30.73 -13.47 0.19
C LEU A 196 -31.13 -14.95 0.07
N TYR A 197 -32.26 -15.25 -0.59
CA TYR A 197 -32.65 -16.64 -0.88
C TYR A 197 -31.67 -17.33 -1.85
N GLN A 198 -31.23 -16.63 -2.91
CA GLN A 198 -30.24 -17.17 -3.85
C GLN A 198 -28.87 -17.40 -3.20
N MET A 199 -28.50 -16.59 -2.21
CA MET A 199 -27.27 -16.75 -1.43
C MET A 199 -27.36 -17.85 -0.35
N GLY A 200 -28.52 -18.51 -0.20
CA GLY A 200 -28.74 -19.56 0.81
C GLY A 200 -28.88 -19.03 2.25
N LEU A 201 -29.05 -17.72 2.43
CA LEU A 201 -29.20 -17.06 3.73
C LEU A 201 -30.64 -17.04 4.24
N LEU A 202 -31.60 -17.47 3.42
CA LEU A 202 -33.01 -17.64 3.77
C LEU A 202 -33.46 -19.03 3.36
N THR A 203 -34.22 -19.70 4.24
CA THR A 203 -34.98 -20.88 3.85
C THR A 203 -36.17 -20.49 2.97
N LYS A 204 -36.72 -21.47 2.25
CA LYS A 204 -37.90 -21.26 1.39
C LYS A 204 -39.12 -20.80 2.19
N GLU A 205 -39.27 -21.28 3.42
CA GLU A 205 -40.36 -20.91 4.33
C GLU A 205 -40.23 -19.46 4.81
N GLU A 206 -39.04 -19.03 5.20
CA GLU A 206 -38.76 -17.66 5.66
C GLU A 206 -38.90 -16.62 4.52
N PHE A 207 -38.50 -16.99 3.31
CA PHE A 207 -38.68 -16.15 2.13
C PHE A 207 -40.18 -15.92 1.84
N VAL A 208 -41.01 -16.97 1.91
CA VAL A 208 -42.45 -16.88 1.67
C VAL A 208 -43.14 -16.04 2.74
N LEU A 209 -42.79 -16.24 4.02
CA LEU A 209 -43.34 -15.48 5.13
C LEU A 209 -43.03 -13.98 5.01
N SER A 210 -41.78 -13.66 4.67
CA SER A 210 -41.31 -12.28 4.50
C SER A 210 -41.94 -11.61 3.29
N LYS A 211 -42.13 -12.36 2.19
CA LYS A 211 -42.88 -11.91 1.01
C LYS A 211 -44.34 -11.60 1.37
N SER A 212 -45.02 -12.45 2.14
CA SER A 212 -46.42 -12.23 2.54
C SER A 212 -46.61 -10.98 3.39
N LYS A 213 -45.70 -10.74 4.35
CA LYS A 213 -45.69 -9.54 5.20
C LYS A 213 -45.49 -8.26 4.37
N LEU A 214 -44.61 -8.31 3.37
CA LEU A 214 -44.41 -7.22 2.42
C LEU A 214 -45.68 -6.90 1.64
N PHE A 215 -46.41 -7.90 1.15
CA PHE A 215 -47.65 -7.70 0.38
C PHE A 215 -48.90 -7.45 1.24
N GLY A 216 -48.78 -7.31 2.56
CA GLY A 216 -49.89 -6.95 3.45
C GLY A 216 -51.04 -7.97 3.46
N ARG A 217 -50.77 -9.23 3.10
CA ARG A 217 -51.75 -10.33 3.19
C ARG A 217 -51.36 -11.22 4.38
N THR A 218 -52.04 -10.99 5.50
CA THR A 218 -52.23 -11.97 6.58
C THR A 218 -53.15 -13.09 6.10
#